data_AF-F4A0M1-F1
#
_entry.id   AF-F4A0M1-F1
#
_cell.length_a   1.000
_cell.length_b   1.000
_cell.length_c   1.000
_cell.angle_alpha   90.00
_cell.angle_beta   90.00
_cell.angle_gamma   90.00
#
_symmetry.space_group_name_H-M   'P 1'
#
loop_
_entity.id
_entity.type
_entity.pdbx_description
1 polymer ?
#
loop_
_entity_poly.entity_id
_entity_poly.type
_entity_poly.pdbx_seq_one_letter_code
_entity_poly.pdbx_strand_id
1 'polypeptide(L)' 'MCYDCKHFIKSENTCKTFPNGIPYAIFLEYYDHRKPYDGDNGVLFAPKSKDSLERVKFIYGDA' A
#
# COMPACT_ATOMS: atom_id res chain seq x y z
N MET A 1 -0.14 2.69 5.66
CA MET A 1 0.75 1.88 4.82
C MET A 1 1.08 2.50 3.45
N CYS A 2 0.14 3.15 2.74
CA CYS A 2 0.42 3.73 1.39
C CYS A 2 1.73 4.54 1.29
N TYR A 3 2.01 5.43 2.24
CA TYR A 3 3.24 6.23 2.27
C TYR A 3 4.54 5.43 2.41
N ASP A 4 4.49 4.17 2.84
CA ASP A 4 5.63 3.25 2.91
C ASP A 4 5.84 2.43 1.63
N CYS A 5 4.85 2.43 0.74
CA CYS A 5 4.84 1.57 -0.43
C CYS A 5 5.64 2.21 -1.57
N LYS A 6 6.46 1.40 -2.26
CA LYS A 6 7.20 1.80 -3.46
C LYS A 6 6.30 2.14 -4.65
N HIS A 7 5.03 1.72 -4.60
CA HIS A 7 4.05 1.92 -5.67
C HIS A 7 3.22 3.19 -5.52
N PHE A 8 3.30 3.88 -4.37
CA PHE A 8 2.48 5.05 -4.10
C PHE A 8 3.06 6.31 -4.75
N ILE A 9 2.21 7.04 -5.48
CA ILE A 9 2.54 8.27 -6.18
C ILE A 9 1.95 9.44 -5.39
N LYS A 10 2.76 10.03 -4.51
CA LYS A 10 2.30 11.04 -3.54
C LYS A 10 1.70 12.29 -4.19
N SER A 11 2.19 12.73 -5.35
CA SER A 11 1.69 13.92 -6.05
C SER A 11 0.25 13.76 -6.53
N GLU A 12 -0.20 12.53 -6.76
CA GLU A 12 -1.49 12.22 -7.37
C GLU A 12 -2.44 11.50 -6.41
N ASN A 13 -1.96 11.06 -5.24
CA ASN A 13 -2.67 10.14 -4.35
C ASN A 13 -3.15 8.86 -5.06
N THR A 14 -2.34 8.37 -6.01
CA THR A 14 -2.57 7.17 -6.80
C THR A 14 -1.52 6.12 -6.48
N CYS A 15 -1.70 4.91 -6.99
CA CYS A 15 -0.63 3.92 -7.04
C CYS A 15 -0.59 3.24 -8.40
N LYS A 16 0.49 2.49 -8.68
CA LYS A 16 0.69 1.78 -9.97
C LYS A 16 -0.56 1.02 -10.43
N THR A 17 -1.30 0.42 -9.51
CA THR A 17 -2.49 -0.37 -9.85
C THR A 17 -3.78 0.44 -9.92
N PHE A 18 -3.83 1.55 -9.19
CA PHE A 18 -4.99 2.43 -9.16
C PHE A 18 -4.59 3.82 -9.69
N PRO A 19 -4.29 3.93 -10.99
CA PRO A 19 -3.81 5.19 -11.59
C PRO A 19 -4.87 6.28 -11.61
N ASN A 20 -6.15 5.92 -11.50
CA ASN A 20 -7.28 6.86 -11.47
C ASN A 20 -7.77 7.17 -10.05
N GLY A 21 -7.05 6.72 -9.03
CA GLY A 21 -7.39 6.92 -7.61
C GLY A 21 -7.55 5.60 -6.87
N ILE A 22 -6.98 5.55 -5.66
CA ILE A 22 -7.00 4.37 -4.80
C ILE A 22 -8.40 4.23 -4.16
N PRO A 23 -9.00 3.02 -4.17
CA PRO A 23 -10.27 2.78 -3.47
C PRO A 23 -10.21 3.23 -2.01
N TYR A 24 -11.27 3.87 -1.52
CA TYR A 24 -11.27 4.47 -0.17
C TYR A 24 -10.97 3.46 0.95
N ALA A 25 -11.52 2.24 0.85
CA ALA A 25 -11.25 1.17 1.81
C ALA A 25 -9.78 0.75 1.87
N ILE A 26 -9.08 0.85 0.72
CA ILE A 26 -7.64 0.67 0.64
C ILE A 26 -6.97 1.93 1.20
N PHE A 27 -7.23 3.11 0.63
CA PHE A 27 -6.53 4.34 1.05
C PHE A 27 -6.62 4.66 2.55
N LEU A 28 -7.73 4.32 3.20
CA LEU A 28 -7.93 4.49 4.65
C LEU A 28 -7.55 3.28 5.51
N GLU A 29 -6.90 2.27 4.94
CA GLU A 29 -6.44 1.07 5.66
C GLU A 29 -7.58 0.25 6.31
N TYR A 30 -8.81 0.34 5.80
CA TYR A 30 -9.89 -0.59 6.17
C TYR A 30 -9.67 -2.00 5.61
N TYR A 31 -8.78 -2.12 4.63
CA TYR A 31 -8.31 -3.39 4.09
C TYR A 31 -6.78 -3.45 4.15
N ASP A 32 -6.23 -4.57 4.62
CA ASP A 32 -4.78 -4.79 4.69
C ASP A 32 -4.20 -4.96 3.28
N HIS A 33 -3.42 -3.99 2.82
CA HIS A 33 -2.84 -3.97 1.46
C HIS A 33 -1.78 -5.05 1.23
N ARG A 34 -1.40 -5.81 2.27
CA ARG A 34 -0.57 -7.00 2.13
C ARG A 34 -1.37 -8.19 1.62
N LYS A 35 -2.71 -8.10 1.62
CA LYS A 35 -3.62 -9.11 1.07
C LYS A 35 -4.07 -8.73 -0.34
N PRO A 36 -4.35 -9.72 -1.21
CA PRO A 36 -4.95 -9.47 -2.52
C PRO A 36 -6.25 -8.68 -2.42
N TYR A 37 -6.48 -7.76 -3.34
CA TYR A 37 -7.71 -6.97 -3.45
C TYR A 37 -8.19 -6.90 -4.90
N ASP A 38 -9.50 -6.87 -5.11
CA ASP A 38 -10.08 -6.84 -6.45
C ASP A 38 -9.56 -5.63 -7.26
N GLY A 39 -9.01 -5.92 -8.43
CA GLY A 39 -8.42 -4.92 -9.31
C GLY A 39 -6.95 -4.60 -9.01
N ASP A 40 -6.31 -5.23 -8.02
CA ASP A 40 -4.89 -5.05 -7.70
C ASP A 40 -3.91 -5.71 -8.71
N ASN A 41 -4.43 -6.48 -9.65
CA ASN A 41 -3.68 -7.22 -10.67
C ASN A 41 -2.48 -8.01 -10.11
N GLY A 42 -2.59 -8.52 -8.88
CA GLY A 42 -1.54 -9.25 -8.18
C GLY A 42 -0.39 -8.38 -7.63
N VAL A 43 -0.51 -7.06 -7.68
CA VAL A 43 0.48 -6.12 -7.14
C VAL A 43 0.11 -5.80 -5.69
N LEU A 44 0.88 -6.37 -4.77
CA LEU A 44 0.72 -6.16 -3.33
C LEU A 44 1.62 -5.04 -2.79
N PHE A 45 1.44 -4.72 -1.51
CA PHE A 45 2.34 -3.82 -0.78
C PHE A 45 3.81 -4.25 -0.92
N ALA A 46 4.67 -3.27 -1.20
CA ALA A 46 6.11 -3.47 -1.19
C ALA A 46 6.78 -2.23 -0.57
N PRO A 47 7.59 -2.39 0.49
CA PRO A 47 8.19 -1.26 1.18
C PRO A 47 9.20 -0.55 0.27
N LYS A 48 9.28 0.79 0.36
CA LYS A 48 10.22 1.61 -0.43
C LYS A 48 11.61 1.76 0.20
N SER A 49 11.76 1.39 1.47
CA SER A 49 13.03 1.43 2.21
C SER A 49 13.03 0.43 3.37
N LYS A 50 14.20 0.22 4.00
CA LYS A 50 14.32 -0.56 5.23
C LYS A 50 13.49 0.06 6.36
N ASP A 51 13.56 1.38 6.54
CA ASP A 51 12.79 2.08 7.56
C ASP A 51 11.28 1.91 7.36
N SER A 52 10.81 1.93 6.10
CA SER A 52 9.41 1.65 5.78
C SER A 52 9.01 0.21 6.10
N LEU A 53 9.89 -0.77 5.87
CA LEU A 53 9.66 -2.15 6.26
C LEU A 53 9.57 -2.30 7.78
N GLU A 54 10.55 -1.76 8.52
CA GLU A 54 10.58 -1.78 9.99
C GLU A 54 9.34 -1.11 10.58
N ARG A 55 8.94 0.05 10.06
CA ARG A 55 7.74 0.76 10.50
C ARG A 55 6.46 -0.05 10.28
N VAL A 56 6.33 -0.70 9.13
CA VAL A 56 5.16 -1.54 8.83
C VAL A 56 5.13 -2.76 9.76
N LYS A 57 6.26 -3.43 9.98
CA LYS A 57 6.35 -4.54 10.94
C LYS A 57 5.97 -4.12 12.36
N PHE A 58 6.44 -2.96 12.79
CA PHE A 58 6.12 -2.43 14.12
C PHE A 58 4.62 -2.16 14.30
N ILE A 59 3.94 -1.61 13.29
CA ILE A 59 2.52 -1.24 13.37
C ILE A 59 1.59 -2.45 13.15
N TYR A 60 1.91 -3.31 12.19
CA TYR A 60 0.99 -4.34 11.67
C TYR A 60 1.46 -5.78 11.95
N GLY A 61 2.59 -5.96 12.65
CA GLY A 61 3.23 -7.24 12.89
C GLY A 61 3.89 -7.84 11.65
N ASP A 62 4.56 -8.98 11.84
CA ASP A 62 4.92 -9.85 10.74
C ASP A 62 3.63 -10.47 10.17
N ALA A 63 3.35 -10.21 8.89
CA ALA A 63 2.20 -10.73 8.16
C ALA A 63 2.41 -12.18 7.71
#